data_AF-A0A6I7WRU9-F1
#
_entry.id   AF-A0A6I7WRU9-F1
#
_cell.length_a   1.000
_cell.length_b   1.000
_cell.length_c   1.000
_cell.angle_alpha   90.00
_cell.angle_beta   90.00
_cell.angle_gamma   90.00
#
_symmetry.space_group_name_H-M   'P 1'
#
loop_
_entity.id
_entity.type
_entity.pdbx_description
1 polymer ?
#
loop_
_entity_poly.entity_id
_entity_poly.type
_entity_poly.pdbx_seq_one_letter_code
_entity_poly.pdbx_strand_id
1 'polypeptide(L)'
;MIDKEKIHKGYPTHKHQADFWEHLGRTVATFGYLEDTLVKGIYVFEVMTKRDKKVNNEKDLKDFEDWNNKLNSRLLNNMSLPFGELVKKYHNLANNNSLINKDDVIKEGLDGLDEIVKYRNLLCHAAWGLPNKEGKSLAIYVNNDDEEKS
;
A
#
# COMPACT_ATOMS: atom_id res chain seq x y z
N MET A 1 -0.81 -33.90 9.11
CA MET A 1 -0.26 -34.34 7.80
C MET A 1 -1.40 -34.32 6.80
N ILE A 2 -1.25 -33.67 5.63
CA ILE A 2 -2.32 -33.59 4.61
C ILE A 2 -2.21 -34.82 3.69
N ASP A 3 -3.32 -35.53 3.50
CA ASP A 3 -3.42 -36.67 2.58
C ASP A 3 -3.48 -36.17 1.13
N LYS A 4 -2.34 -36.16 0.45
CA LYS A 4 -2.18 -35.59 -0.91
C LYS A 4 -3.04 -36.28 -1.96
N GLU A 5 -3.38 -37.55 -1.78
CA GLU A 5 -4.17 -38.32 -2.76
C GLU A 5 -5.66 -37.97 -2.70
N LYS A 6 -6.12 -37.39 -1.59
CA LYS A 6 -7.52 -36.95 -1.39
C LYS A 6 -7.74 -35.45 -1.62
N ILE A 7 -6.72 -34.73 -2.06
CA ILE A 7 -6.83 -33.28 -2.33
C ILE A 7 -7.56 -33.07 -3.66
N HIS A 8 -8.60 -32.24 -3.64
CA HIS A 8 -9.28 -31.81 -4.85
C HIS A 8 -8.29 -31.14 -5.82
N LYS A 9 -8.37 -31.42 -7.14
CA LYS A 9 -7.44 -30.88 -8.15
C LYS A 9 -7.30 -29.36 -8.13
N GLY A 10 -8.38 -28.65 -7.79
CA GLY A 10 -8.40 -27.19 -7.65
C GLY A 10 -8.18 -26.67 -6.23
N TYR A 11 -7.70 -27.47 -5.29
CA TYR A 11 -7.42 -26.98 -3.94
C TYR A 11 -6.32 -25.90 -3.94
N PRO A 12 -6.44 -24.80 -3.17
CA PRO A 12 -7.54 -24.48 -2.25
C PRO A 12 -8.72 -23.73 -2.90
N THR A 13 -8.60 -23.25 -4.13
CA THR A 13 -9.52 -22.30 -4.76
C THR A 13 -10.85 -22.89 -5.25
N HIS A 14 -10.96 -24.21 -5.38
CA HIS A 14 -12.15 -24.96 -5.84
C HIS A 14 -13.45 -24.68 -5.08
N LYS A 15 -13.36 -24.05 -3.90
CA LYS A 15 -14.51 -23.73 -3.04
C LYS A 15 -15.29 -22.50 -3.51
N HIS A 16 -14.72 -21.67 -4.38
CA HIS A 16 -15.39 -20.52 -4.98
C HIS A 16 -15.40 -20.65 -6.50
N GLN A 17 -16.34 -19.94 -7.12
CA GLN A 17 -16.36 -19.78 -8.56
C GLN A 17 -15.12 -19.02 -9.06
N ALA A 18 -14.77 -19.19 -10.33
CA ALA A 18 -13.57 -18.61 -10.91
C ALA A 18 -13.63 -17.07 -10.97
N ASP A 19 -14.81 -16.51 -11.18
CA ASP A 19 -15.09 -15.07 -11.22
C ASP A 19 -14.75 -14.38 -9.89
N PHE A 20 -15.05 -15.01 -8.75
CA PHE A 20 -14.67 -14.52 -7.43
C PHE A 20 -13.15 -14.31 -7.33
N TRP A 21 -12.36 -15.30 -7.76
CA TRP A 21 -10.90 -15.21 -7.71
C TRP A 21 -10.35 -14.20 -8.71
N GLU A 22 -10.98 -14.07 -9.88
CA GLU A 22 -10.62 -13.06 -10.85
C GLU A 22 -10.83 -11.65 -10.28
N HIS A 23 -12.00 -11.37 -9.70
CA HIS A 23 -12.30 -10.07 -9.10
C HIS A 23 -11.41 -9.77 -7.90
N LEU A 24 -11.19 -10.74 -7.01
CA LEU A 24 -10.27 -10.59 -5.88
C LEU A 24 -8.84 -10.30 -6.37
N GLY A 25 -8.35 -11.06 -7.34
CA GLY A 25 -7.01 -10.89 -7.92
C GLY A 25 -6.83 -9.51 -8.57
N ARG A 26 -7.81 -9.04 -9.35
CA ARG A 26 -7.81 -7.68 -9.93
C ARG A 26 -7.79 -6.59 -8.87
N THR A 27 -8.56 -6.79 -7.79
CA THR A 27 -8.61 -5.85 -6.67
C THR A 27 -7.26 -5.78 -5.94
N VAL A 28 -6.67 -6.94 -5.62
CA VAL A 28 -5.34 -7.03 -5.00
C VAL A 28 -4.26 -6.39 -5.89
N ALA A 29 -4.30 -6.64 -7.21
CA ALA A 29 -3.37 -6.04 -8.16
C ALA A 29 -3.49 -4.50 -8.22
N THR A 30 -4.70 -3.96 -8.00
CA THR A 30 -4.94 -2.50 -7.97
C THR A 30 -4.22 -1.86 -6.79
N PHE A 31 -4.12 -2.53 -5.64
CA PHE A 31 -3.33 -2.03 -4.50
C PHE A 31 -1.84 -1.94 -4.81
N GLY A 32 -1.28 -2.87 -5.60
CA GLY A 32 0.11 -2.79 -6.05
C GLY A 32 0.38 -1.56 -6.94
N TYR A 33 -0.58 -1.19 -7.80
CA TYR A 33 -0.49 0.05 -8.59
C TYR A 33 -0.58 1.31 -7.69
N LEU A 34 -1.45 1.26 -6.68
CA LEU A 34 -1.58 2.35 -5.72
C LEU A 34 -0.31 2.52 -4.87
N GLU A 35 0.32 1.42 -4.44
CA GLU A 35 1.62 1.41 -3.77
C GLU A 35 2.72 2.07 -4.61
N ASP A 36 2.84 1.68 -5.87
CA ASP A 36 3.78 2.29 -6.82
C ASP A 36 3.52 3.80 -6.99
N THR A 37 2.25 4.20 -7.09
CA THR A 37 1.85 5.60 -7.18
C THR A 37 2.22 6.38 -5.92
N LEU A 38 2.00 5.82 -4.73
CA LEU A 38 2.38 6.44 -3.45
C LEU A 38 3.90 6.59 -3.34
N VAL A 39 4.68 5.58 -3.72
CA VAL A 39 6.15 5.64 -3.71
C VAL A 39 6.66 6.75 -4.62
N LYS A 40 6.09 6.87 -5.83
CA LYS A 40 6.43 7.95 -6.76
C LYS A 40 6.06 9.33 -6.21
N GLY A 41 4.91 9.47 -5.58
CA GLY A 41 4.52 10.74 -4.95
C GLY A 41 5.40 11.12 -3.76
N ILE A 42 5.72 10.16 -2.88
CA ILE A 42 6.70 10.34 -1.80
C ILE A 42 8.03 10.84 -2.36
N TYR A 43 8.52 10.21 -3.44
CA TYR A 43 9.74 10.62 -4.12
C TYR A 43 9.68 12.09 -4.59
N VAL A 44 8.59 12.49 -5.25
CA VAL A 44 8.41 13.87 -5.73
C VAL A 44 8.46 14.85 -4.55
N PHE A 45 7.76 14.57 -3.45
CA PHE A 45 7.78 15.46 -2.28
C PHE A 45 9.15 15.54 -1.61
N GLU A 46 9.88 14.41 -1.49
CA GLU A 46 11.24 14.41 -0.94
C GLU A 46 12.19 15.26 -1.79
N VAL A 47 12.10 15.17 -3.13
CA VAL A 47 12.90 15.99 -4.06
C VAL A 47 12.54 17.47 -3.95
N MET A 48 11.25 17.81 -3.95
CA MET A 48 10.78 19.20 -3.82
C MET A 48 11.30 19.84 -2.53
N THR A 49 11.14 19.15 -1.40
CA THR A 49 11.59 19.64 -0.08
C THR A 49 13.10 19.85 -0.02
N LYS A 50 13.88 19.02 -0.74
CA LYS A 50 15.34 19.13 -0.76
C LYS A 50 15.85 20.22 -1.69
N ARG A 51 15.20 20.43 -2.84
CA ARG A 51 15.56 21.50 -3.79
C ARG A 51 15.21 22.89 -3.30
N ASP A 52 14.25 23.02 -2.38
CA ASP A 52 13.91 24.30 -1.75
C ASP A 52 14.98 24.82 -0.78
N LYS A 53 15.84 23.92 -0.27
CA LYS A 53 16.88 24.32 0.69
C LYS A 53 18.01 25.05 -0.05
N LYS A 54 18.30 26.28 0.40
CA LYS A 54 19.46 27.04 -0.09
C LYS A 54 20.76 26.30 0.26
N VAL A 55 21.61 26.11 -0.75
CA VAL A 55 22.99 25.64 -0.58
C VAL A 55 23.86 26.86 -0.36
N ASN A 56 24.31 27.09 0.88
CA ASN A 56 25.05 28.31 1.23
C ASN A 56 26.55 28.06 1.48
N ASN A 57 26.96 26.80 1.65
CA ASN A 57 28.33 26.42 1.96
C ASN A 57 28.66 25.01 1.45
N GLU A 58 29.93 24.61 1.53
CA GLU A 58 30.42 23.29 1.10
C GLU A 58 29.77 22.13 1.84
N LYS A 59 29.39 22.31 3.11
CA LYS A 59 28.69 21.29 3.89
C LYS A 59 27.29 21.06 3.34
N ASP A 60 26.55 22.13 3.03
CA ASP A 60 25.21 22.03 2.44
C ASP A 60 25.25 21.33 1.07
N LEU A 61 26.30 21.61 0.28
CA LEU A 61 26.52 20.96 -1.02
C LEU A 61 26.78 19.46 -0.84
N LYS A 62 27.69 19.10 0.08
CA LYS A 62 27.99 17.70 0.39
C LYS A 62 26.78 16.93 0.92
N ASP A 63 25.98 17.57 1.78
CA ASP A 63 24.75 16.98 2.32
C ASP A 63 23.70 16.74 1.22
N PHE A 64 23.64 17.62 0.21
CA PHE A 64 22.78 17.43 -0.96
C PHE A 64 23.27 16.28 -1.85
N GLU A 65 24.57 16.22 -2.14
CA GLU A 65 25.18 15.16 -2.95
C GLU A 65 25.02 13.78 -2.29
N ASP A 66 25.31 13.67 -0.99
CA ASP A 66 25.11 12.44 -0.23
C ASP A 66 23.65 12.00 -0.19
N TRP A 67 22.71 12.95 -0.12
CA TRP A 67 21.29 12.66 -0.21
C TRP A 67 20.91 12.13 -1.60
N ASN A 68 21.38 12.79 -2.66
CA ASN A 68 21.11 12.42 -4.04
C ASN A 68 21.67 11.02 -4.38
N ASN A 69 22.87 10.70 -3.87
CA ASN A 69 23.49 9.38 -4.06
C ASN A 69 22.71 8.25 -3.37
N LYS A 70 21.93 8.56 -2.32
CA LYS A 70 21.07 7.61 -1.60
C LYS A 70 19.63 7.59 -2.11
N LEU A 71 19.33 8.30 -3.19
CA LEU A 71 17.96 8.48 -3.67
C LEU A 71 17.34 7.17 -4.17
N ASN A 72 18.10 6.39 -4.96
CA ASN A 72 17.63 5.09 -5.47
C ASN A 72 17.41 4.07 -4.35
N SER A 73 18.30 4.03 -3.34
CA SER A 73 18.12 3.13 -2.20
C SER A 73 16.93 3.54 -1.34
N ARG A 74 16.63 4.85 -1.21
CA ARG A 74 15.42 5.33 -0.55
C ARG A 74 14.14 4.92 -1.28
N LEU A 75 14.12 5.00 -2.62
CA LEU A 75 12.97 4.56 -3.41
C LEU A 75 12.73 3.05 -3.18
N LEU A 76 13.77 2.23 -3.28
CA LEU A 76 13.70 0.79 -3.03
C LEU A 76 13.25 0.47 -1.59
N ASN A 77 13.76 1.20 -0.61
CA ASN A 77 13.34 1.05 0.78
C ASN A 77 11.86 1.41 0.96
N ASN A 78 11.38 2.47 0.31
CA ASN A 78 9.97 2.84 0.36
C ASN A 78 9.08 1.76 -0.27
N MET A 79 9.49 1.12 -1.38
CA MET A 79 8.74 0.00 -1.98
C MET A 79 8.61 -1.23 -1.06
N SER A 80 9.46 -1.33 -0.02
CA SER A 80 9.38 -2.40 0.97
C SER A 80 8.51 -2.05 2.17
N LEU A 81 7.99 -0.82 2.26
CA LEU A 81 7.13 -0.40 3.36
C LEU A 81 5.73 -1.01 3.23
N PRO A 82 5.09 -1.39 4.35
CA PRO A 82 3.67 -1.72 4.35
C PRO A 82 2.82 -0.57 3.79
N PHE A 83 1.70 -0.90 3.12
CA PHE A 83 0.83 0.11 2.51
C PHE A 83 0.37 1.21 3.48
N GLY A 84 0.02 0.85 4.72
CA GLY A 84 -0.35 1.84 5.74
C GLY A 84 0.80 2.78 6.12
N GLU A 85 2.05 2.33 6.08
CA GLU A 85 3.21 3.20 6.31
C GLU A 85 3.47 4.12 5.12
N LEU A 86 3.26 3.64 3.89
CA LEU A 86 3.31 4.47 2.68
C LEU A 86 2.28 5.59 2.73
N VAL A 87 1.03 5.30 3.07
CA VAL A 87 -0.04 6.30 3.22
C VAL A 87 0.34 7.34 4.27
N LYS A 88 0.75 6.92 5.48
CA LYS A 88 1.19 7.83 6.55
C LYS A 88 2.34 8.73 6.11
N LYS A 89 3.35 8.15 5.45
CA LYS A 89 4.51 8.90 4.96
C LYS A 89 4.12 9.90 3.87
N TYR A 90 3.27 9.50 2.94
CA TYR A 90 2.73 10.37 1.90
C TYR A 90 1.95 11.53 2.52
N HIS A 91 1.00 11.27 3.42
CA HIS A 91 0.22 12.29 4.14
C HIS A 91 1.14 13.30 4.85
N ASN A 92 2.13 12.79 5.59
CA ASN A 92 3.07 13.62 6.32
C ASN A 92 3.86 14.55 5.39
N LEU A 93 4.36 14.03 4.26
CA LEU A 93 5.10 14.82 3.28
C LEU A 93 4.21 15.84 2.57
N ALA A 94 3.01 15.44 2.13
CA ALA A 94 2.06 16.34 1.49
C ALA A 94 1.67 17.50 2.42
N ASN A 95 1.33 17.21 3.68
CA ASN A 95 0.89 18.21 4.65
C ASN A 95 2.00 19.20 5.05
N ASN A 96 3.26 18.78 5.03
CA ASN A 96 4.39 19.60 5.45
C ASN A 96 5.16 20.24 4.28
N ASN A 97 4.76 19.99 3.04
CA ASN A 97 5.40 20.60 1.88
C ASN A 97 4.77 21.97 1.58
N SER A 98 5.56 23.04 1.75
CA SER A 98 5.13 24.41 1.47
C SER A 98 5.03 24.75 -0.03
N LEU A 99 5.54 23.87 -0.90
CA LEU A 99 5.60 24.09 -2.35
C LEU A 99 4.40 23.55 -3.11
N ILE A 100 3.43 22.93 -2.44
CA ILE A 100 2.24 22.35 -3.08
C ILE A 100 0.98 23.06 -2.62
N ASN A 101 0.01 23.17 -3.54
CA ASN A 101 -1.35 23.55 -3.18
C ASN A 101 -2.03 22.36 -2.48
N LYS A 102 -2.32 22.53 -1.21
CA LYS A 102 -2.91 21.47 -0.38
C LYS A 102 -4.32 21.13 -0.80
N ASP A 103 -5.08 22.08 -1.33
CA ASP A 103 -6.46 21.85 -1.77
C ASP A 103 -6.52 20.90 -2.97
N ASP A 104 -5.51 20.94 -3.86
CA ASP A 104 -5.43 20.07 -5.04
C ASP A 104 -5.01 18.63 -4.67
N VAL A 105 -4.23 18.46 -3.60
CA VAL A 105 -3.69 17.16 -3.17
C VAL A 105 -4.61 16.46 -2.17
N ILE A 106 -5.22 17.21 -1.24
CA ILE A 106 -6.09 16.68 -0.18
C ILE A 106 -7.45 16.26 -0.75
N LYS A 107 -8.05 17.08 -1.63
CA LYS A 107 -9.45 16.93 -2.05
C LYS A 107 -9.71 15.76 -3.00
N GLU A 108 -8.69 15.32 -3.75
CA GLU A 108 -8.85 14.26 -4.77
C GLU A 108 -8.32 12.88 -4.36
N GLY A 109 -7.55 12.76 -3.26
CA GLY A 109 -6.85 11.50 -2.99
C GLY A 109 -6.64 11.10 -1.53
N LEU A 110 -6.48 12.04 -0.59
CA LEU A 110 -5.95 11.69 0.74
C LEU A 110 -6.98 11.15 1.73
N ASP A 111 -8.17 11.73 1.76
CA ASP A 111 -9.20 11.35 2.75
C ASP A 111 -9.66 9.89 2.59
N GLY A 112 -9.56 9.32 1.39
CA GLY A 112 -9.92 7.94 1.12
C GLY A 112 -8.85 6.91 1.50
N LEU A 113 -7.57 7.30 1.61
CA LEU A 113 -6.48 6.34 1.73
C LEU A 113 -6.49 5.58 3.06
N ASP A 114 -6.84 6.24 4.17
CA ASP A 114 -6.88 5.61 5.49
C ASP A 114 -7.94 4.50 5.57
N GLU A 115 -9.09 4.69 4.91
CA GLU A 115 -10.09 3.63 4.79
C GLU A 115 -9.62 2.52 3.83
N ILE A 116 -8.97 2.89 2.72
CA ILE A 116 -8.41 1.91 1.77
C ILE A 116 -7.38 1.00 2.45
N VAL A 117 -6.58 1.50 3.41
CA VAL A 117 -5.62 0.66 4.16
C VAL A 117 -6.32 -0.51 4.85
N LYS A 118 -7.49 -0.28 5.45
CA LYS A 118 -8.27 -1.32 6.13
C LYS A 118 -8.72 -2.39 5.13
N TYR A 119 -9.28 -1.96 4.00
CA TYR A 119 -9.75 -2.88 2.96
C TYR A 119 -8.61 -3.64 2.28
N ARG A 120 -7.48 -2.98 2.01
CA ARG A 120 -6.29 -3.61 1.42
C ARG A 120 -5.79 -4.73 2.31
N ASN A 121 -5.68 -4.50 3.62
CA ASN A 121 -5.22 -5.53 4.54
C ASN A 121 -6.19 -6.70 4.62
N LEU A 122 -7.49 -6.42 4.76
CA LEU A 122 -8.54 -7.44 4.74
C LEU A 122 -8.47 -8.27 3.45
N LEU A 123 -8.50 -7.64 2.28
CA LEU A 123 -8.61 -8.33 0.99
C LEU A 123 -7.33 -9.08 0.61
N CYS A 124 -6.14 -8.57 0.98
CA CYS A 124 -4.86 -9.21 0.67
C CYS A 124 -4.49 -10.35 1.64
N HIS A 125 -5.02 -10.32 2.87
CA HIS A 125 -4.57 -11.24 3.93
C HIS A 125 -5.69 -12.09 4.55
N ALA A 126 -6.96 -11.88 4.18
CA ALA A 126 -8.04 -12.72 4.65
C ALA A 126 -7.93 -14.16 4.16
N ALA A 127 -8.35 -15.08 5.04
CA ALA A 127 -8.74 -16.41 4.64
C ALA A 127 -10.21 -16.39 4.19
N TRP A 128 -10.49 -16.94 3.01
CA TRP A 128 -11.83 -17.00 2.46
C TRP A 128 -12.49 -18.34 2.80
N GLY A 129 -13.56 -18.28 3.59
CA GLY A 129 -14.31 -19.44 4.05
C GLY A 129 -15.18 -20.08 2.96
N LEU A 130 -15.93 -21.12 3.31
CA LEU A 130 -16.89 -21.69 2.36
C LEU A 130 -18.01 -20.67 2.07
N PRO A 131 -18.42 -20.53 0.79
CA PRO A 131 -19.59 -19.71 0.48
C PRO A 131 -20.85 -20.32 1.10
N ASN A 132 -21.74 -19.45 1.59
CA ASN A 132 -23.04 -19.84 2.12
C ASN A 132 -24.01 -20.22 0.98
N LYS A 133 -25.28 -20.53 1.33
CA LYS A 133 -26.31 -20.91 0.36
C LYS A 133 -26.60 -19.84 -0.71
N GLU A 134 -26.26 -18.59 -0.45
CA GLU A 134 -26.40 -17.46 -1.37
C GLU A 134 -25.11 -17.18 -2.17
N GLY A 135 -24.08 -18.02 -2.03
CA GLY A 135 -22.78 -17.83 -2.67
C GLY A 135 -21.86 -16.83 -1.98
N LYS A 136 -22.26 -16.26 -0.83
CA LYS A 136 -21.45 -15.27 -0.09
C LYS A 136 -20.41 -15.94 0.77
N SER A 137 -19.16 -15.47 0.71
CA SER A 137 -18.09 -15.90 1.61
C SER A 137 -17.85 -14.85 2.67
N LEU A 138 -17.72 -15.31 3.92
CA LEU A 138 -17.19 -14.48 4.99
C LEU A 138 -15.66 -14.48 4.91
N ALA A 139 -15.05 -13.31 5.03
CA ALA A 139 -13.60 -13.16 5.13
C ALA A 139 -13.20 -13.33 6.60
N ILE A 140 -12.21 -14.18 6.88
CA ILE A 140 -11.63 -14.32 8.20
C ILE A 140 -10.31 -13.57 8.19
N TYR A 141 -10.21 -12.50 8.97
CA TYR A 141 -9.03 -11.65 9.05
C TYR A 141 -8.77 -11.25 10.50
N VAL A 142 -7.50 -11.41 10.91
CA VAL A 142 -7.01 -10.98 12.22
C VAL A 142 -6.24 -9.69 12.01
N ASN A 143 -6.70 -8.61 12.62
CA ASN A 143 -5.96 -7.35 12.69
C ASN A 143 -5.09 -7.32 13.96
N ASN A 144 -4.06 -6.48 13.98
CA ASN A 144 -3.16 -6.30 15.13
C ASN A 144 -3.83 -5.69 16.39
N ASP A 145 -5.11 -5.30 16.29
CA ASP A 145 -5.90 -4.73 17.40
C ASP A 145 -6.76 -5.78 18.13
N ASP A 146 -6.45 -7.07 18.02
CA ASP A 146 -7.19 -8.21 18.62
C ASP A 146 -8.69 -8.34 18.26
N GLU A 147 -9.23 -7.47 17.40
CA GLU A 147 -10.59 -7.62 16.87
C GLU A 147 -10.62 -8.53 15.64
N GLU A 148 -11.19 -9.73 15.81
CA GLU A 148 -11.62 -10.59 14.71
C GLU A 148 -12.82 -9.93 14.03
N LYS A 149 -12.62 -9.36 12.83
CA LYS A 149 -13.72 -8.79 12.04
C LYS A 149 -14.28 -9.89 11.13
N SER A 150 -15.40 -10.48 11.58
CA SER A 150 -16.23 -11.46 10.88
C SER A 150 -17.26 -10.78 9.97
#